data_AF-A0A6P8XKC8-F1
#
_entry.id   AF-A0A6P8XKC8-F1
#
_cell.length_a   1.000
_cell.length_b   1.000
_cell.length_c   1.000
_cell.angle_alpha   90.00
_cell.angle_beta   90.00
_cell.angle_gamma   90.00
#
_symmetry.space_group_name_H-M   'P 1'
#
loop_
_entity.id
_entity.type
_entity.pdbx_description
1 polymer ?
#
loop_
_entity_poly.entity_id
_entity_poly.type
_entity_poly.pdbx_seq_one_letter_code
_entity_poly.pdbx_strand_id
1 'polypeptide(L)'
;MFLQLFEELQRLVSQLKRQLASLLWLSLPRHFYGFRPLDGTRGAISRASHQRCGRAPRRQLVMDYIFECFFNDTFEHITRNGLQDRQSRRDILDHLSAIIKGCSEGQNVHTEEVASLAVVAAMRYHQLAKDGNGKVCLMGKYHNILYIALRTCWDWGVRDSEVVVQLLVAIYQCEKTFERIFLGALFGPHAPHFIAGWRSDFRDQHENVRAMVYFLKHATREQLMLPVWIPRFEQERQLRFIDVPIESCGCSSPLRIALQANAPELLLILLRYGAAPQPPDGGTSVIIALLDKLIENGRNYSYELVLCLKILLRNVAMIEMPFKPIVYASRREMFFERYGRLLMDKIIGKEQVYGVPTLRHLCRCRIRDILREHNQLPNGIDTLRLPKRLQRYIDLTEELEGPELQHQQEQQHHQQQQPQSLEKPMQRLTNAMQRLETISGGGSESESESEDESENHVQLLEAVTDAEKAAVAAFVETGNGTITEEAKQAAIAAYMLANETSNDDYNPQEHSNPFELS
;
A
#
# COMPACT_ATOMS: atom_id res chain seq x y z
N MET A 1 28.17 41.47 -26.20
CA MET A 1 27.05 40.94 -27.01
C MET A 1 26.27 39.83 -26.29
N PHE A 2 26.88 38.70 -25.89
CA PHE A 2 26.17 37.65 -25.13
C PHE A 2 25.66 38.07 -23.74
N LEU A 3 26.40 38.91 -23.01
CA LEU A 3 25.97 39.43 -21.70
C LEU A 3 24.76 40.37 -21.80
N GLN A 4 24.70 41.22 -22.82
CA GLN A 4 23.53 42.07 -23.09
C GLN A 4 22.30 41.24 -23.46
N LEU A 5 22.48 40.15 -24.21
CA LEU A 5 21.40 39.25 -24.58
C LEU A 5 20.83 38.50 -23.38
N PHE A 6 21.67 38.20 -22.38
CA PHE A 6 21.24 37.58 -21.13
C PHE A 6 20.47 38.56 -20.22
N GLU A 7 20.90 39.82 -20.13
CA GLU A 7 20.18 40.86 -19.37
C GLU A 7 18.81 41.19 -19.99
N GLU A 8 18.72 41.25 -21.32
CA GLU A 8 17.46 41.43 -22.05
C GLU A 8 16.52 40.24 -21.83
N LEU A 9 17.02 39.00 -21.82
CA LEU A 9 16.24 37.79 -21.53
C LEU A 9 15.71 37.81 -20.08
N GLN A 10 16.52 38.21 -19.10
CA GLN A 10 16.09 38.33 -17.71
C GLN A 10 15.02 39.40 -17.49
N ARG A 11 15.11 40.53 -18.22
CA ARG A 11 14.07 41.56 -18.23
C ARG A 11 12.78 41.06 -18.86
N LEU A 12 12.86 40.32 -19.96
CA LEU A 12 11.71 39.71 -20.64
C LEU A 12 10.99 38.70 -19.73
N VAL A 13 11.73 37.81 -19.06
CA VAL A 13 11.17 36.84 -18.09
C VAL A 13 10.53 37.55 -16.90
N SER A 14 11.11 38.66 -16.43
CA SER A 14 10.54 39.43 -15.33
C SER A 14 9.27 40.19 -15.72
N GLN A 15 9.19 40.68 -16.96
CA GLN A 15 7.97 41.29 -17.51
C GLN A 15 6.86 40.26 -17.73
N LEU A 16 7.18 39.07 -18.26
CA LEU A 16 6.25 37.95 -18.41
C LEU A 16 5.69 37.48 -17.06
N LYS A 17 6.52 37.40 -16.02
CA LYS A 17 6.06 37.08 -14.65
C LYS A 17 5.07 38.11 -14.11
N ARG A 18 5.29 39.41 -14.37
CA ARG A 18 4.36 40.47 -13.94
C ARG A 18 3.05 40.44 -14.73
N GLN A 19 3.10 40.15 -16.03
CA GLN A 19 1.88 40.04 -16.85
C GLN A 19 1.05 38.79 -16.52
N LEU A 20 1.71 37.66 -16.21
CA LEU A 20 1.03 36.45 -15.74
C LEU A 20 0.42 36.63 -14.35
N ALA A 21 1.12 37.32 -13.43
CA ALA A 21 0.57 37.66 -12.11
C ALA A 21 -0.67 38.57 -12.19
N SER A 22 -0.71 39.50 -13.15
CA SER A 22 -1.90 40.34 -13.38
C SER A 22 -3.07 39.62 -14.07
N LEU A 23 -2.80 38.58 -14.87
CA LEU A 23 -3.83 37.77 -15.53
C LEU A 23 -4.45 36.72 -14.58
N LEU A 24 -3.71 36.27 -13.56
CA LEU A 24 -4.20 35.34 -12.53
C LEU A 24 -5.10 36.01 -11.47
N TRP A 25 -5.24 37.34 -11.49
CA TRP A 25 -6.09 38.10 -10.55
C TRP A 25 -7.47 38.50 -11.12
N LEU A 26 -7.78 38.11 -12.36
CA LEU A 26 -9.08 38.36 -12.97
C LEU A 26 -9.88 37.06 -13.15
N SER A 27 -10.72 36.79 -12.15
CA SER A 27 -12.03 36.14 -12.23
C SER A 27 -12.17 34.86 -13.08
N LEU A 28 -12.23 33.72 -12.39
CA LEU A 28 -12.96 32.52 -12.84
C LEU A 28 -13.99 32.09 -11.78
N PRO A 29 -15.12 31.48 -12.21
CA PRO A 29 -16.42 31.62 -11.57
C PRO A 29 -16.65 30.57 -10.48
N ARG A 30 -17.14 31.04 -9.32
CA ARG A 30 -17.54 30.22 -8.16
C ARG A 30 -18.86 29.47 -8.38
N HIS A 31 -19.06 28.67 -9.41
CA HIS A 31 -20.30 27.86 -9.52
C HIS A 31 -19.95 26.38 -9.75
N PHE A 32 -20.66 25.51 -9.02
CA PHE A 32 -20.49 24.05 -8.85
C PHE A 32 -19.55 23.56 -7.74
N TYR A 33 -19.86 23.96 -6.50
CA TYR A 33 -19.79 23.01 -5.38
C TYR A 33 -21.13 23.01 -4.66
N GLY A 34 -21.86 21.89 -4.77
CA GLY A 34 -23.07 21.63 -4.01
C GLY A 34 -22.75 21.23 -2.58
N PHE A 35 -22.19 22.15 -1.79
CA PHE A 35 -22.19 22.07 -0.33
C PHE A 35 -22.33 23.49 0.21
N ARG A 36 -23.37 23.69 1.04
CA ARG A 36 -23.82 24.99 1.56
C ARG A 36 -22.74 25.56 2.51
N PRO A 37 -22.13 26.73 2.23
CA PRO A 37 -21.26 27.40 3.19
C PRO A 37 -22.13 28.17 4.20
N LEU A 38 -21.85 27.99 5.48
CA LEU A 38 -22.30 28.90 6.54
C LEU A 38 -21.21 29.96 6.74
N ASP A 39 -21.29 31.05 5.97
CA ASP A 39 -20.52 32.27 6.23
C ASP A 39 -21.31 33.18 7.17
N GLY A 40 -20.64 33.63 8.24
CA GLY A 40 -21.10 34.66 9.16
C GLY A 40 -19.90 35.39 9.76
N THR A 41 -19.81 36.67 9.46
CA THR A 41 -18.70 37.62 9.70
C THR A 41 -18.33 37.88 11.17
N ARG A 42 -17.02 38.11 11.35
CA ARG A 42 -16.24 38.72 12.45
C ARG A 42 -16.98 39.36 13.64
N GLY A 43 -16.53 38.97 14.84
CA GLY A 43 -16.22 39.88 15.94
C GLY A 43 -17.07 39.74 17.20
N ALA A 44 -16.71 38.83 18.10
CA ALA A 44 -16.75 39.00 19.56
C ALA A 44 -16.43 37.68 20.26
N ILE A 45 -15.56 37.76 21.27
CA ILE A 45 -15.28 36.70 22.24
C ILE A 45 -16.61 36.36 22.94
N SER A 46 -17.14 35.15 22.73
CA SER A 46 -18.16 34.60 23.63
C SER A 46 -18.29 33.08 23.47
N ARG A 47 -18.16 32.39 24.60
CA ARG A 47 -18.58 31.01 24.83
C ARG A 47 -20.10 30.90 24.61
N ALA A 48 -20.57 30.72 23.38
CA ALA A 48 -21.94 30.31 23.09
C ALA A 48 -22.13 29.98 21.60
N SER A 49 -21.93 28.73 21.20
CA SER A 49 -22.45 28.22 19.92
C SER A 49 -22.90 26.76 20.02
N HIS A 50 -23.55 26.41 21.13
CA HIS A 50 -24.47 25.26 21.17
C HIS A 50 -25.87 25.73 20.77
N GLN A 51 -26.10 26.02 19.50
CA GLN A 51 -27.47 26.14 18.99
C GLN A 51 -27.53 26.03 17.48
N ARG A 52 -27.28 24.80 17.00
CA ARG A 52 -27.90 24.21 15.81
C ARG A 52 -27.55 22.73 15.80
N CYS A 53 -28.36 21.93 16.46
CA CYS A 53 -28.37 20.48 16.24
C CYS A 53 -29.69 19.91 16.74
N GLY A 54 -30.28 18.97 15.98
CA GLY A 54 -31.21 18.02 16.57
C GLY A 54 -30.54 17.42 17.81
N ARG A 55 -31.27 17.33 18.92
CA ARG A 55 -30.73 16.94 20.24
C ARG A 55 -29.88 15.67 20.10
N ALA A 56 -28.57 15.82 20.09
CA ALA A 56 -27.67 14.70 20.30
C ALA A 56 -28.00 14.09 21.68
N PRO A 57 -28.09 12.76 21.81
CA PRO A 57 -28.39 12.14 23.08
C PRO A 57 -27.35 12.56 24.13
N ARG A 58 -27.80 12.92 25.34
CA ARG A 58 -26.95 13.43 26.44
C ARG A 58 -25.71 12.57 26.71
N ARG A 59 -25.77 11.27 26.41
CA ARG A 59 -24.67 10.30 26.50
C ARG A 59 -23.51 10.62 25.56
N GLN A 60 -23.80 11.01 24.32
CA GLN A 60 -22.80 11.35 23.30
C GLN A 60 -22.01 12.61 23.69
N LEU A 61 -22.67 13.62 24.27
CA LEU A 61 -22.01 14.83 24.75
C LEU A 61 -21.01 14.58 25.89
N VAL A 62 -21.31 13.60 26.76
CA VAL A 62 -20.40 13.21 27.84
C VAL A 62 -19.16 12.50 27.29
N MET A 63 -19.35 11.60 26.31
CA MET A 63 -18.24 10.90 25.66
C MET A 63 -17.35 11.81 24.84
N ASP A 64 -17.95 12.74 24.08
CA ASP A 64 -17.21 13.78 23.35
C ASP A 64 -16.32 14.59 24.31
N TYR A 65 -16.85 15.00 25.47
CA TYR A 65 -16.09 15.74 26.47
C TYR A 65 -14.93 14.92 27.07
N ILE A 66 -15.16 13.63 27.38
CA ILE A 66 -14.11 12.74 27.91
C ILE A 66 -12.94 12.64 26.93
N PHE A 67 -13.22 12.40 25.64
CA PHE A 67 -12.16 12.28 24.64
C PHE A 67 -11.47 13.62 24.35
N GLU A 68 -12.21 14.73 24.37
CA GLU A 68 -11.59 16.07 24.27
C GLU A 68 -10.63 16.33 25.43
N CYS A 69 -11.02 16.05 26.67
CA CYS A 69 -10.12 16.14 27.82
C CYS A 69 -8.91 15.23 27.66
N PHE A 70 -9.12 13.96 27.30
CA PHE A 70 -8.02 13.01 27.10
C PHE A 70 -6.99 13.54 26.11
N PHE A 71 -7.41 13.98 24.92
CA PHE A 71 -6.48 14.46 23.90
C PHE A 71 -5.81 15.77 24.31
N ASN A 72 -6.54 16.72 24.90
CA ASN A 72 -5.95 17.97 25.35
C ASN A 72 -4.91 17.73 26.45
N ASP A 73 -5.26 17.01 27.51
CA ASP A 73 -4.41 16.80 28.67
C ASP A 73 -3.20 15.92 28.31
N THR A 74 -3.41 14.83 27.55
CA THR A 74 -2.34 13.93 27.15
C THR A 74 -1.37 14.62 26.20
N PHE A 75 -1.86 15.35 25.20
CA PHE A 75 -1.00 15.95 24.19
C PHE A 75 -0.39 17.27 24.64
N GLU A 76 -0.91 17.96 25.66
CA GLU A 76 -0.27 19.15 26.23
C GLU A 76 1.12 18.81 26.78
N HIS A 77 1.25 17.68 27.47
CA HIS A 77 2.50 17.24 28.11
C HIS A 77 3.49 16.53 27.18
N ILE A 78 3.04 16.12 25.98
CA ILE A 78 3.90 15.46 25.00
C ILE A 78 4.67 16.50 24.19
N THR A 79 5.98 16.28 24.00
CA THR A 79 6.80 17.13 23.12
C THR A 79 6.35 16.99 21.67
N ARG A 80 6.69 17.95 20.80
CA ARG A 80 6.26 17.89 19.38
C ARG A 80 6.63 16.57 18.68
N ASN A 81 7.77 15.98 19.01
CA ASN A 81 8.26 14.73 18.42
C ASN A 81 8.01 13.51 19.31
N GLY A 82 7.33 13.65 20.44
CA GLY A 82 7.12 12.56 21.40
C GLY A 82 6.27 11.40 20.89
N LEU A 83 5.74 11.48 19.66
CA LEU A 83 5.02 10.38 18.98
C LEU A 83 5.79 9.82 17.78
N GLN A 84 7.07 10.17 17.62
CA GLN A 84 7.89 9.68 16.52
C GLN A 84 8.21 8.20 16.69
N ASP A 85 8.50 7.77 17.91
CA ASP A 85 8.78 6.38 18.21
C ASP A 85 7.50 5.56 18.33
N ARG A 86 7.62 4.26 18.07
CA ARG A 86 6.50 3.32 18.07
C ARG A 86 5.98 3.06 19.48
N GLN A 87 6.85 3.09 20.49
CA GLN A 87 6.47 2.72 21.85
C GLN A 87 5.57 3.78 22.47
N SER A 88 5.94 5.06 22.36
CA SER A 88 5.11 6.18 22.82
C SER A 88 3.73 6.18 22.18
N ARG A 89 3.62 5.81 20.90
CA ARG A 89 2.30 5.65 20.25
C ARG A 89 1.50 4.48 20.82
N ARG A 90 2.14 3.35 21.13
CA ARG A 90 1.49 2.20 21.78
C ARG A 90 1.00 2.54 23.18
N ASP A 91 1.80 3.23 23.99
CA ASP A 91 1.41 3.62 25.34
C ASP A 91 0.13 4.48 25.34
N ILE A 92 0.01 5.38 24.36
CA ILE A 92 -1.21 6.19 24.17
C ILE A 92 -2.39 5.35 23.68
N LEU A 93 -2.15 4.40 22.77
CA LEU A 93 -3.18 3.48 22.29
C LEU A 93 -3.71 2.59 23.42
N ASP A 94 -2.84 2.13 24.31
CA ASP A 94 -3.22 1.31 25.47
C ASP A 94 -4.07 2.12 26.45
N HIS A 95 -3.67 3.37 26.75
CA HIS A 95 -4.45 4.27 27.59
C HIS A 95 -5.80 4.61 26.95
N LEU A 96 -5.83 4.97 25.66
CA LEU A 96 -7.06 5.25 24.94
C LEU A 96 -7.99 4.02 24.90
N SER A 97 -7.42 2.82 24.71
CA SER A 97 -8.17 1.56 24.73
C SER A 97 -8.79 1.28 26.10
N ALA A 98 -8.11 1.60 27.20
CA ALA A 98 -8.69 1.50 28.53
C ALA A 98 -9.87 2.46 28.73
N ILE A 99 -9.76 3.70 28.23
CA ILE A 99 -10.85 4.68 28.27
C ILE A 99 -12.05 4.21 27.44
N ILE A 100 -11.82 3.71 26.22
CA ILE A 100 -12.89 3.17 25.36
C ILE A 100 -13.64 2.03 26.06
N LYS A 101 -12.92 1.09 26.70
CA LYS A 101 -13.54 0.00 27.48
C LYS A 101 -14.38 0.55 28.64
N GLY A 102 -13.80 1.39 29.49
CA GLY A 102 -14.52 1.95 30.64
C GLY A 102 -15.75 2.77 30.22
N CYS A 103 -15.65 3.48 29.10
CA CYS A 103 -16.75 4.23 28.52
C CYS A 103 -17.88 3.34 27.98
N SER A 104 -17.52 2.28 27.27
CA SER A 104 -18.44 1.27 26.75
C SER A 104 -19.22 0.60 27.88
N GLU A 105 -18.52 0.16 28.94
CA GLU A 105 -19.12 -0.47 30.12
C GLU A 105 -20.01 0.52 30.90
N GLY A 106 -19.50 1.73 31.16
CA GLY A 106 -20.20 2.73 31.96
C GLY A 106 -21.47 3.30 31.32
N GLN A 107 -21.54 3.35 29.98
CA GLN A 107 -22.73 3.83 29.25
C GLN A 107 -23.57 2.72 28.60
N ASN A 108 -23.13 1.48 28.70
CA ASN A 108 -23.73 0.31 28.04
C ASN A 108 -23.90 0.54 26.53
N VAL A 109 -22.79 0.86 25.86
CA VAL A 109 -22.69 1.12 24.42
C VAL A 109 -21.61 0.20 23.83
N HIS A 110 -21.77 -0.26 22.60
CA HIS A 110 -20.75 -1.10 21.96
C HIS A 110 -19.41 -0.37 21.81
N THR A 111 -18.32 -1.10 22.01
CA THR A 111 -16.96 -0.54 21.94
C THR A 111 -16.64 0.08 20.58
N GLU A 112 -17.18 -0.47 19.48
CA GLU A 112 -17.02 0.07 18.12
C GLU A 112 -17.63 1.48 17.96
N GLU A 113 -18.76 1.75 18.61
CA GLU A 113 -19.41 3.07 18.58
C GLU A 113 -18.60 4.09 19.41
N VAL A 114 -18.13 3.67 20.59
CA VAL A 114 -17.29 4.51 21.46
C VAL A 114 -15.94 4.82 20.77
N ALA A 115 -15.33 3.84 20.11
CA ALA A 115 -14.11 4.04 19.33
C ALA A 115 -14.34 5.03 18.16
N SER A 116 -15.51 5.00 17.53
CA SER A 116 -15.88 5.97 16.49
C SER A 116 -15.89 7.40 17.04
N LEU A 117 -16.43 7.61 18.25
CA LEU A 117 -16.40 8.91 18.93
C LEU A 117 -14.97 9.35 19.26
N ALA A 118 -14.12 8.43 19.74
CA ALA A 118 -12.71 8.71 19.99
C ALA A 118 -11.96 9.17 18.72
N VAL A 119 -12.22 8.51 17.59
CA VAL A 119 -11.64 8.86 16.28
C VAL A 119 -12.10 10.24 15.83
N VAL A 120 -13.39 10.55 15.96
CA VAL A 120 -13.94 11.88 15.65
C VAL A 120 -13.31 12.96 16.54
N ALA A 121 -13.14 12.70 17.83
CA ALA A 121 -12.48 13.63 18.76
C ALA A 121 -11.00 13.85 18.39
N ALA A 122 -10.27 12.81 18.00
CA ALA A 122 -8.90 12.91 17.51
C ALA A 122 -8.79 13.79 16.25
N MET A 123 -9.69 13.59 15.28
CA MET A 123 -9.75 14.43 14.08
C MET A 123 -10.10 15.89 14.42
N ARG A 124 -11.04 16.11 15.35
CA ARG A 124 -11.42 17.44 15.83
C ARG A 124 -10.24 18.16 16.46
N TYR A 125 -9.48 17.49 17.32
CA TYR A 125 -8.26 18.03 17.92
C TYR A 125 -7.23 18.45 16.85
N HIS A 126 -6.97 17.58 15.87
CA HIS A 126 -6.11 17.90 14.74
C HIS A 126 -6.61 19.13 13.97
N GLN A 127 -7.91 19.18 13.65
CA GLN A 127 -8.50 20.26 12.88
C GLN A 127 -8.44 21.60 13.61
N LEU A 128 -8.66 21.62 14.94
CA LEU A 128 -8.53 22.83 15.75
C LEU A 128 -7.09 23.36 15.76
N ALA A 129 -6.10 22.47 15.91
CA ALA A 129 -4.69 22.85 15.85
C ALA A 129 -4.30 23.38 14.46
N LYS A 130 -4.79 22.75 13.38
CA LYS A 130 -4.62 23.19 11.99
C LYS A 130 -5.28 24.55 11.74
N ASP A 131 -6.47 24.77 12.28
CA ASP A 131 -7.22 26.04 12.15
C ASP A 131 -6.54 27.19 12.88
N GLY A 132 -6.04 26.93 14.09
CA GLY A 132 -5.22 27.87 14.85
C GLY A 132 -3.91 28.23 14.16
N ASN A 133 -3.42 27.39 13.23
CA ASN A 133 -2.20 27.58 12.47
C ASN A 133 -2.46 27.93 10.98
N GLY A 134 -3.50 28.73 10.71
CA GLY A 134 -3.75 29.26 9.36
C GLY A 134 -4.12 28.19 8.33
N LYS A 135 -4.80 27.11 8.76
CA LYS A 135 -5.18 25.93 7.95
C LYS A 135 -4.01 25.05 7.52
N VAL A 136 -2.83 25.23 8.11
CA VAL A 136 -1.63 24.41 7.85
C VAL A 136 -1.41 23.46 9.03
N CYS A 137 -1.17 22.18 8.75
CA CYS A 137 -0.91 21.21 9.80
C CYS A 137 0.44 21.46 10.50
N LEU A 138 0.45 21.38 11.83
CA LEU A 138 1.65 21.59 12.66
C LEU A 138 2.63 20.40 12.68
N MET A 139 2.28 19.28 12.04
CA MET A 139 3.07 18.04 12.04
C MET A 139 3.36 17.50 13.46
N GLY A 140 4.25 16.51 13.59
CA GLY A 140 4.61 15.92 14.87
C GLY A 140 3.39 15.36 15.61
N LYS A 141 3.27 15.63 16.92
CA LYS A 141 2.15 15.16 17.75
C LYS A 141 0.77 15.54 17.21
N TYR A 142 0.63 16.75 16.66
CA TYR A 142 -0.64 17.25 16.13
C TYR A 142 -1.10 16.51 14.88
N HIS A 143 -0.18 15.89 14.15
CA HIS A 143 -0.48 15.07 12.98
C HIS A 143 -0.52 13.58 13.32
N ASN A 144 0.40 13.11 14.15
CA ASN A 144 0.48 11.70 14.56
C ASN A 144 -0.76 11.23 15.32
N ILE A 145 -1.56 12.13 15.90
CA ILE A 145 -2.88 11.80 16.46
C ILE A 145 -3.81 11.14 15.42
N LEU A 146 -3.69 11.50 14.12
CA LEU A 146 -4.47 10.85 13.05
C LEU A 146 -4.08 9.39 12.87
N TYR A 147 -2.82 9.03 13.17
CA TYR A 147 -2.36 7.63 13.12
C TYR A 147 -2.73 6.84 14.37
N ILE A 148 -2.81 7.50 15.54
CA ILE A 148 -3.46 6.93 16.73
C ILE A 148 -4.93 6.62 16.42
N ALA A 149 -5.64 7.55 15.78
CA ALA A 149 -7.03 7.34 15.35
C ALA A 149 -7.14 6.21 14.31
N LEU A 150 -6.22 6.16 13.34
CA LEU A 150 -6.18 5.10 12.33
C LEU A 150 -6.00 3.73 12.96
N ARG A 151 -5.06 3.61 13.90
CA ARG A 151 -4.83 2.37 14.62
C ARG A 151 -6.02 2.00 15.52
N THR A 152 -6.68 2.99 16.13
CA THR A 152 -7.90 2.81 16.93
C THR A 152 -9.06 2.29 16.09
N CYS A 153 -9.26 2.80 14.86
CA CYS A 153 -10.27 2.27 13.94
C CYS A 153 -10.09 0.77 13.70
N TRP A 154 -8.84 0.36 13.45
CA TRP A 154 -8.49 -1.04 13.22
C TRP A 154 -8.67 -1.91 14.47
N ASP A 155 -8.08 -1.51 15.60
CA ASP A 155 -8.09 -2.29 16.84
C ASP A 155 -9.50 -2.56 17.36
N TRP A 156 -10.40 -1.60 17.16
CA TRP A 156 -11.79 -1.67 17.62
C TRP A 156 -12.80 -2.02 16.53
N GLY A 157 -12.33 -2.28 15.29
CA GLY A 157 -13.17 -2.69 14.18
C GLY A 157 -14.31 -1.69 13.87
N VAL A 158 -14.00 -0.38 13.86
CA VAL A 158 -15.00 0.68 13.62
C VAL A 158 -15.76 0.39 12.31
N ARG A 159 -17.09 0.30 12.38
CA ARG A 159 -17.93 -0.09 11.24
C ARG A 159 -18.44 1.10 10.43
N ASP A 160 -18.51 2.27 11.05
CA ASP A 160 -18.93 3.50 10.40
C ASP A 160 -17.92 3.90 9.32
N SER A 161 -18.34 3.72 8.07
CA SER A 161 -17.47 3.95 6.91
C SER A 161 -17.29 5.42 6.63
N GLU A 162 -18.24 6.26 7.03
CA GLU A 162 -18.14 7.71 6.90
C GLU A 162 -17.01 8.22 7.81
N VAL A 163 -16.97 7.79 9.08
CA VAL A 163 -15.91 8.17 10.03
C VAL A 163 -14.53 7.74 9.55
N VAL A 164 -14.39 6.48 9.10
CA VAL A 164 -13.12 5.96 8.59
C VAL A 164 -12.66 6.75 7.36
N VAL A 165 -13.57 7.09 6.44
CA VAL A 165 -13.23 7.84 5.23
C VAL A 165 -12.92 9.31 5.52
N GLN A 166 -13.62 9.94 6.46
CA GLN A 166 -13.26 11.27 6.96
C GLN A 166 -11.82 11.30 7.51
N LEU A 167 -11.42 10.25 8.24
CA LEU A 167 -10.05 10.10 8.72
C LEU A 167 -9.03 9.96 7.58
N LEU A 168 -9.32 9.12 6.59
CA LEU A 168 -8.45 8.99 5.40
C LEU A 168 -8.31 10.33 4.66
N VAL A 169 -9.41 11.07 4.51
CA VAL A 169 -9.38 12.42 3.92
C VAL A 169 -8.54 13.38 4.75
N ALA A 170 -8.67 13.36 6.08
CA ALA A 170 -7.87 14.21 6.97
C ALA A 170 -6.36 13.94 6.82
N ILE A 171 -5.96 12.67 6.74
CA ILE A 171 -4.57 12.26 6.48
C ILE A 171 -4.12 12.77 5.10
N TYR A 172 -4.90 12.48 4.06
CA TYR A 172 -4.57 12.86 2.69
C TYR A 172 -4.45 14.37 2.48
N GLN A 173 -5.27 15.17 3.15
CA GLN A 173 -5.20 16.62 3.06
C GLN A 173 -3.85 17.18 3.54
N CYS A 174 -3.19 16.48 4.47
CA CYS A 174 -1.92 16.87 5.06
C CYS A 174 -0.73 16.28 4.30
N GLU A 175 -0.80 15.00 3.94
CA GLU A 175 0.35 14.25 3.38
C GLU A 175 0.29 14.05 1.87
N LYS A 176 -0.88 14.10 1.24
CA LYS A 176 -1.08 13.75 -0.19
C LYS A 176 -0.68 12.32 -0.57
N THR A 177 -0.53 11.44 0.42
CA THR A 177 -0.20 10.01 0.25
C THR A 177 -0.87 9.17 1.35
N PHE A 178 -0.83 7.85 1.19
CA PHE A 178 -1.23 6.86 2.20
C PHE A 178 -0.12 5.84 2.47
N GLU A 179 1.13 6.22 2.25
CA GLU A 179 2.28 5.33 2.43
C GLU A 179 2.32 4.66 3.80
N ARG A 180 1.77 5.31 4.85
CA ARG A 180 1.67 4.73 6.19
C ARG A 180 0.79 3.50 6.31
N ILE A 181 -0.16 3.34 5.40
CA ILE A 181 -1.04 2.17 5.32
C ILE A 181 -0.40 1.09 4.43
N PHE A 182 0.24 1.49 3.32
CA PHE A 182 0.70 0.55 2.30
C PHE A 182 2.11 0.00 2.53
N LEU A 183 3.08 0.80 3.01
CA LEU A 183 4.48 0.37 3.10
C LEU A 183 4.66 -0.83 4.03
N GLY A 184 3.96 -0.84 5.16
CA GLY A 184 4.00 -1.97 6.10
C GLY A 184 3.43 -3.27 5.52
N ALA A 185 2.44 -3.16 4.63
CA ALA A 185 1.87 -4.31 3.94
C ALA A 185 2.80 -4.82 2.83
N LEU A 186 3.43 -3.90 2.08
CA LEU A 186 4.33 -4.21 0.96
C LEU A 186 5.69 -4.78 1.41
N PHE A 187 6.27 -4.24 2.48
CA PHE A 187 7.65 -4.51 2.88
C PHE A 187 7.81 -4.99 4.33
N GLY A 188 6.72 -5.17 5.06
CA GLY A 188 6.73 -5.54 6.48
C GLY A 188 6.95 -4.34 7.43
N PRO A 189 6.93 -4.57 8.75
CA PRO A 189 6.81 -3.49 9.74
C PRO A 189 8.08 -2.63 9.93
N HIS A 190 9.26 -3.13 9.51
CA HIS A 190 10.56 -2.48 9.73
C HIS A 190 11.02 -1.63 8.54
N ALA A 191 10.77 -2.07 7.30
CA ALA A 191 11.19 -1.36 6.09
C ALA A 191 10.69 0.11 6.00
N PRO A 192 9.48 0.47 6.47
CA PRO A 192 9.04 1.87 6.46
C PRO A 192 9.99 2.82 7.21
N HIS A 193 10.75 2.33 8.19
CA HIS A 193 11.69 3.16 8.93
C HIS A 193 12.84 3.64 8.05
N PHE A 194 13.33 2.78 7.16
CA PHE A 194 14.41 3.09 6.23
C PHE A 194 13.91 3.89 5.02
N ILE A 195 12.67 3.66 4.60
CA ILE A 195 12.09 4.29 3.40
C ILE A 195 11.54 5.70 3.71
N ALA A 196 10.88 5.86 4.86
CA ALA A 196 10.11 7.06 5.18
C ALA A 196 10.32 7.56 6.62
N GLY A 197 11.24 6.96 7.38
CA GLY A 197 11.63 7.47 8.70
C GLY A 197 10.69 7.11 9.86
N TRP A 198 9.69 6.25 9.64
CA TRP A 198 8.72 5.84 10.66
C TRP A 198 8.53 4.32 10.69
N ARG A 199 8.25 3.73 11.86
CA ARG A 199 7.94 2.29 11.98
C ARG A 199 6.44 2.06 11.93
N SER A 200 6.02 0.95 11.31
CA SER A 200 4.61 0.55 11.31
C SER A 200 4.10 0.30 12.73
N ASP A 201 2.87 0.75 12.99
CA ASP A 201 2.19 0.50 14.26
C ASP A 201 1.71 -0.95 14.37
N PHE A 202 1.51 -1.63 13.23
CA PHE A 202 1.11 -3.04 13.14
C PHE A 202 2.28 -3.99 13.42
N ARG A 203 2.01 -5.09 14.11
CA ARG A 203 2.98 -6.04 14.69
C ARG A 203 3.83 -6.70 13.61
N ASP A 204 3.18 -7.25 12.59
CA ASP A 204 3.79 -8.01 11.52
C ASP A 204 3.20 -7.64 10.15
N GLN A 205 3.78 -8.17 9.07
CA GLN A 205 3.32 -7.89 7.71
C GLN A 205 1.87 -8.36 7.50
N HIS A 206 1.47 -9.49 8.07
CA HIS A 206 0.12 -10.03 7.90
C HIS A 206 -0.94 -9.13 8.55
N GLU A 207 -0.67 -8.56 9.73
CA GLU A 207 -1.53 -7.55 10.35
C GLU A 207 -1.60 -6.27 9.51
N ASN A 208 -0.48 -5.82 8.94
CA ASN A 208 -0.49 -4.69 8.00
C ASN A 208 -1.38 -4.96 6.79
N VAL A 209 -1.32 -6.16 6.20
CA VAL A 209 -2.17 -6.55 5.05
C VAL A 209 -3.64 -6.53 5.43
N ARG A 210 -4.02 -7.11 6.58
CA ARG A 210 -5.41 -7.08 7.02
C ARG A 210 -5.90 -5.67 7.31
N ALA A 211 -5.06 -4.82 7.91
CA ALA A 211 -5.37 -3.41 8.14
C ALA A 211 -5.57 -2.64 6.83
N MET A 212 -4.67 -2.83 5.86
CA MET A 212 -4.81 -2.27 4.51
C MET A 212 -6.15 -2.70 3.88
N VAL A 213 -6.50 -3.99 3.96
CA VAL A 213 -7.77 -4.54 3.45
C VAL A 213 -8.99 -3.90 4.14
N TYR A 214 -8.91 -3.67 5.45
CA TYR A 214 -9.97 -2.96 6.18
C TYR A 214 -10.19 -1.54 5.66
N PHE A 215 -9.13 -0.75 5.50
CA PHE A 215 -9.27 0.60 4.94
C PHE A 215 -9.72 0.59 3.47
N LEU A 216 -9.27 -0.38 2.67
CA LEU A 216 -9.75 -0.60 1.30
C LEU A 216 -11.26 -0.86 1.27
N LYS A 217 -11.78 -1.67 2.18
CA LYS A 217 -13.22 -1.98 2.30
C LYS A 217 -14.05 -0.73 2.59
N HIS A 218 -13.63 0.09 3.56
CA HIS A 218 -14.32 1.34 3.90
C HIS A 218 -14.23 2.37 2.77
N ALA A 219 -13.04 2.57 2.19
CA ALA A 219 -12.85 3.49 1.07
C ALA A 219 -13.67 3.09 -0.16
N THR A 220 -13.79 1.80 -0.45
CA THR A 220 -14.60 1.28 -1.56
C THR A 220 -16.09 1.51 -1.32
N ARG A 221 -16.58 1.27 -0.10
CA ARG A 221 -18.00 1.45 0.25
C ARG A 221 -18.46 2.90 0.07
N GLU A 222 -17.65 3.87 0.50
CA GLU A 222 -17.95 5.30 0.32
C GLU A 222 -17.44 5.86 -1.01
N GLN A 223 -16.92 5.01 -1.91
CA GLN A 223 -16.44 5.39 -3.23
C GLN A 223 -15.41 6.53 -3.18
N LEU A 224 -14.46 6.45 -2.25
CA LEU A 224 -13.50 7.52 -1.97
C LEU A 224 -12.63 7.83 -3.20
N MET A 225 -12.83 9.03 -3.74
CA MET A 225 -12.03 9.65 -4.81
C MET A 225 -11.24 10.83 -4.25
N LEU A 226 -9.98 10.95 -4.66
CA LEU A 226 -9.04 11.93 -4.14
C LEU A 226 -8.32 12.67 -5.28
N PRO A 227 -8.16 14.00 -5.15
CA PRO A 227 -7.45 14.80 -6.13
C PRO A 227 -5.94 14.59 -6.02
N VAL A 228 -5.33 13.92 -6.99
CA VAL A 228 -3.88 13.62 -7.04
C VAL A 228 -3.24 14.36 -8.21
N TRP A 229 -2.17 15.10 -7.95
CA TRP A 229 -1.34 15.69 -9.00
C TRP A 229 -0.45 14.61 -9.62
N ILE A 230 -0.55 14.39 -10.93
CA ILE A 230 0.29 13.42 -11.63
C ILE A 230 1.34 14.18 -12.46
N PRO A 231 2.64 14.14 -12.07
CA PRO A 231 3.68 14.94 -12.71
C PRO A 231 3.78 14.74 -14.22
N ARG A 232 3.67 13.50 -14.70
CA ARG A 232 3.80 13.18 -16.13
C ARG A 232 2.72 13.83 -17.01
N PHE A 233 1.55 14.09 -16.46
CA PHE A 233 0.44 14.70 -17.20
C PHE A 233 0.26 16.19 -16.88
N GLU A 234 1.05 16.72 -15.94
CA GLU A 234 0.92 18.10 -15.43
C GLU A 234 -0.53 18.47 -15.08
N GLN A 235 -1.27 17.51 -14.51
CA GLN A 235 -2.69 17.67 -14.24
C GLN A 235 -3.10 16.94 -12.96
N GLU A 236 -4.06 17.52 -12.24
CA GLU A 236 -4.77 16.86 -11.15
C GLU A 236 -5.81 15.88 -11.70
N ARG A 237 -5.83 14.67 -11.15
CA ARG A 237 -6.83 13.64 -11.48
C ARG A 237 -7.47 13.09 -10.23
N GLN A 238 -8.73 12.69 -10.37
CA GLN A 238 -9.45 11.98 -9.32
C GLN A 238 -9.04 10.52 -9.34
N LEU A 239 -8.30 10.09 -8.31
CA LEU A 239 -7.86 8.71 -8.12
C LEU A 239 -8.58 8.09 -6.94
N ARG A 240 -8.78 6.78 -6.97
CA ARG A 240 -9.29 6.03 -5.83
C ARG A 240 -8.21 5.91 -4.77
N PHE A 241 -8.63 5.71 -3.52
CA PHE A 241 -7.71 5.44 -2.40
C PHE A 241 -6.62 4.41 -2.73
N ILE A 242 -6.97 3.30 -3.40
CA ILE A 242 -6.05 2.22 -3.78
C ILE A 242 -5.03 2.59 -4.85
N ASP A 243 -5.32 3.63 -5.65
CA ASP A 243 -4.48 4.06 -6.78
C ASP A 243 -3.62 5.29 -6.42
N VAL A 244 -3.77 5.86 -5.21
CA VAL A 244 -2.97 7.00 -4.75
C VAL A 244 -1.49 6.60 -4.70
N PRO A 245 -0.59 7.32 -5.40
CA PRO A 245 0.83 6.98 -5.43
C PRO A 245 1.52 7.11 -4.07
N ILE A 246 2.56 6.32 -3.88
CA ILE A 246 3.44 6.35 -2.70
C ILE A 246 4.64 7.24 -3.02
N GLU A 247 4.72 8.40 -2.36
CA GLU A 247 5.74 9.43 -2.61
C GLU A 247 7.17 8.89 -2.42
N SER A 248 7.42 8.22 -1.30
CA SER A 248 8.73 7.63 -0.97
C SER A 248 9.19 6.49 -1.92
N CYS A 249 8.29 5.97 -2.75
CA CYS A 249 8.58 4.95 -3.76
C CYS A 249 8.51 5.50 -5.19
N GLY A 250 9.07 6.70 -5.38
CA GLY A 250 9.16 7.34 -6.70
C GLY A 250 7.80 7.74 -7.28
N CYS A 251 6.83 8.07 -6.42
CA CYS A 251 5.46 8.38 -6.82
C CYS A 251 4.81 7.24 -7.65
N SER A 252 5.09 5.99 -7.28
CA SER A 252 4.51 4.80 -7.92
C SER A 252 3.21 4.37 -7.24
N SER A 253 2.27 3.83 -8.01
CA SER A 253 1.06 3.22 -7.44
C SER A 253 1.38 2.00 -6.56
N PRO A 254 0.56 1.68 -5.54
CA PRO A 254 0.71 0.47 -4.73
C PRO A 254 0.78 -0.81 -5.57
N LEU A 255 0.01 -0.89 -6.68
CA LEU A 255 0.04 -2.02 -7.59
C LEU A 255 1.39 -2.19 -8.29
N ARG A 256 1.99 -1.09 -8.77
CA ARG A 256 3.32 -1.13 -9.40
C ARG A 256 4.39 -1.58 -8.41
N ILE A 257 4.32 -1.10 -7.17
CA ILE A 257 5.29 -1.46 -6.13
C ILE A 257 5.14 -2.94 -5.75
N ALA A 258 3.91 -3.46 -5.62
CA ALA A 258 3.69 -4.89 -5.40
C ALA A 258 4.31 -5.77 -6.49
N LEU A 259 4.27 -5.32 -7.76
CA LEU A 259 4.95 -6.00 -8.87
C LEU A 259 6.48 -5.93 -8.77
N GLN A 260 7.02 -4.76 -8.41
CA GLN A 260 8.47 -4.58 -8.25
C GLN A 260 9.02 -5.44 -7.10
N ALA A 261 8.24 -5.57 -6.03
CA ALA A 261 8.52 -6.39 -4.85
C ALA A 261 8.24 -7.89 -5.05
N ASN A 262 7.83 -8.32 -6.25
CA ASN A 262 7.49 -9.72 -6.56
C ASN A 262 6.44 -10.31 -5.60
N ALA A 263 5.42 -9.53 -5.23
CA ALA A 263 4.41 -9.92 -4.24
C ALA A 263 3.07 -10.31 -4.90
N PRO A 264 2.91 -11.55 -5.40
CA PRO A 264 1.70 -11.97 -6.12
C PRO A 264 0.44 -11.92 -5.25
N GLU A 265 0.55 -12.18 -3.94
CA GLU A 265 -0.59 -12.15 -3.02
C GLU A 265 -1.17 -10.74 -2.87
N LEU A 266 -0.28 -9.76 -2.63
CA LEU A 266 -0.67 -8.34 -2.56
C LEU A 266 -1.20 -7.84 -3.89
N LEU A 267 -0.57 -8.22 -5.00
CA LEU A 267 -1.06 -7.88 -6.33
C LEU A 267 -2.50 -8.39 -6.54
N LEU A 268 -2.78 -9.63 -6.14
CA LEU A 268 -4.11 -10.22 -6.25
C LEU A 268 -5.11 -9.47 -5.37
N ILE A 269 -4.77 -9.17 -4.11
CA ILE A 269 -5.61 -8.36 -3.21
C ILE A 269 -5.92 -6.99 -3.84
N LEU A 270 -4.90 -6.28 -4.33
CA LEU A 270 -5.07 -4.94 -4.90
C LEU A 270 -5.99 -4.98 -6.13
N LEU A 271 -5.78 -5.94 -7.03
CA LEU A 271 -6.63 -6.12 -8.21
C LEU A 271 -8.06 -6.52 -7.84
N ARG A 272 -8.26 -7.35 -6.81
CA ARG A 272 -9.60 -7.71 -6.30
C ARG A 272 -10.35 -6.50 -5.76
N TYR A 273 -9.67 -5.60 -5.05
CA TYR A 273 -10.20 -4.29 -4.62
C TYR A 273 -10.22 -3.24 -5.74
N GLY A 274 -9.98 -3.65 -6.98
CA GLY A 274 -10.21 -2.82 -8.15
C GLY A 274 -9.06 -1.89 -8.53
N ALA A 275 -7.84 -2.09 -8.03
CA ALA A 275 -6.66 -1.34 -8.51
C ALA A 275 -6.59 -1.36 -10.05
N ALA A 276 -6.15 -0.26 -10.65
CA ALA A 276 -6.05 -0.16 -12.10
C ALA A 276 -4.94 -1.11 -12.63
N PRO A 277 -5.21 -2.02 -13.60
CA PRO A 277 -4.21 -2.97 -14.11
C PRO A 277 -3.12 -2.25 -14.90
N GLN A 278 -3.45 -1.06 -15.41
CA GLN A 278 -2.51 -0.07 -15.91
C GLN A 278 -2.65 1.16 -15.01
N PRO A 279 -1.80 1.29 -13.98
CA PRO A 279 -1.95 2.36 -13.01
C PRO A 279 -1.82 3.76 -13.64
N PRO A 280 -2.64 4.73 -13.21
CA PRO A 280 -2.56 6.11 -13.68
C PRO A 280 -1.43 6.91 -13.01
N ASP A 281 -0.35 6.25 -12.58
CA ASP A 281 0.79 6.87 -11.89
C ASP A 281 1.79 7.54 -12.85
N GLY A 282 1.55 7.45 -14.16
CA GLY A 282 2.45 7.98 -15.17
C GLY A 282 3.69 7.12 -15.40
N GLY A 283 3.79 5.91 -14.83
CA GLY A 283 4.86 4.99 -15.18
C GLY A 283 4.70 4.35 -16.57
N THR A 284 5.67 3.54 -16.98
CA THR A 284 5.56 2.67 -18.17
C THR A 284 4.54 1.54 -17.93
N SER A 285 4.13 0.86 -19.01
CA SER A 285 3.23 -0.29 -18.90
C SER A 285 3.81 -1.33 -17.94
N VAL A 286 3.05 -1.63 -16.87
CA VAL A 286 3.48 -2.58 -15.83
C VAL A 286 3.65 -3.99 -16.38
N ILE A 287 2.84 -4.37 -17.40
CA ILE A 287 2.96 -5.65 -18.09
C ILE A 287 4.31 -5.70 -18.82
N ILE A 288 4.64 -4.68 -19.60
CA ILE A 288 5.90 -4.65 -20.37
C ILE A 288 7.12 -4.68 -19.44
N ALA A 289 7.10 -3.90 -18.36
CA ALA A 289 8.17 -3.93 -17.36
C ALA A 289 8.36 -5.33 -16.74
N LEU A 290 7.26 -6.06 -16.52
CA LEU A 290 7.30 -7.43 -16.02
C LEU A 290 7.81 -8.43 -17.07
N LEU A 291 7.43 -8.25 -18.35
CA LEU A 291 7.95 -9.07 -19.44
C LEU A 291 9.46 -8.89 -19.60
N ASP A 292 9.95 -7.65 -19.51
CA ASP A 292 11.38 -7.34 -19.55
C ASP A 292 12.14 -8.02 -18.39
N LYS A 293 11.62 -7.91 -17.17
CA LYS A 293 12.20 -8.57 -15.98
C LYS A 293 12.24 -10.10 -16.10
N LEU A 294 11.24 -10.70 -16.75
CA LEU A 294 11.21 -12.15 -16.97
C LEU A 294 12.27 -12.62 -17.96
N ILE A 295 12.58 -11.84 -18.99
CA ILE A 295 13.58 -12.24 -20.02
C ILE A 295 15.03 -11.91 -19.61
N GLU A 296 15.24 -11.06 -18.60
CA GLU A 296 16.58 -10.67 -18.10
C GLU A 296 17.45 -11.90 -17.77
N ASN A 297 16.87 -12.92 -17.13
CA ASN A 297 17.58 -14.14 -16.73
C ASN A 297 17.43 -15.28 -17.75
N GLY A 298 17.14 -14.95 -19.02
CA GLY A 298 17.00 -15.94 -20.09
C GLY A 298 15.76 -16.83 -19.91
N ARG A 299 15.95 -18.12 -19.62
CA ARG A 299 14.87 -19.10 -19.38
C ARG A 299 14.66 -19.45 -17.91
N ASN A 300 15.39 -18.80 -16.99
CA ASN A 300 15.23 -19.01 -15.56
C ASN A 300 14.24 -17.99 -14.98
N TYR A 301 12.96 -18.24 -15.22
CA TYR A 301 11.89 -17.33 -14.80
C TYR A 301 11.61 -17.49 -13.31
N SER A 302 11.65 -16.40 -12.54
CA SER A 302 11.17 -16.42 -11.15
C SER A 302 9.69 -16.80 -11.13
N TYR A 303 9.37 -17.74 -10.26
CA TYR A 303 8.00 -18.24 -10.09
C TYR A 303 7.03 -17.13 -9.70
N GLU A 304 7.46 -16.24 -8.79
CA GLU A 304 6.70 -15.10 -8.29
C GLU A 304 6.40 -14.11 -9.42
N LEU A 305 7.36 -13.84 -10.30
CA LEU A 305 7.16 -12.98 -11.47
C LEU A 305 6.16 -13.58 -12.46
N VAL A 306 6.24 -14.89 -12.70
CA VAL A 306 5.29 -15.61 -13.57
C VAL A 306 3.88 -15.57 -12.96
N LEU A 307 3.75 -15.76 -11.64
CA LEU A 307 2.46 -15.61 -10.95
C LEU A 307 1.91 -14.19 -11.06
N CYS A 308 2.74 -13.18 -10.81
CA CYS A 308 2.36 -11.78 -10.97
C CYS A 308 1.83 -11.51 -12.39
N LEU A 309 2.51 -12.02 -13.41
CA LEU A 309 2.10 -11.86 -14.80
C LEU A 309 0.76 -12.54 -15.04
N LYS A 310 0.60 -13.81 -14.62
CA LYS A 310 -0.65 -14.54 -14.78
C LYS A 310 -1.82 -13.84 -14.10
N ILE A 311 -1.64 -13.30 -12.89
CA ILE A 311 -2.67 -12.54 -12.17
C ILE A 311 -3.03 -11.26 -12.92
N LEU A 312 -2.04 -10.52 -13.40
CA LEU A 312 -2.23 -9.26 -14.11
C LEU A 312 -2.97 -9.48 -15.44
N LEU A 313 -2.59 -10.52 -16.19
CA LEU A 313 -3.20 -10.88 -17.48
C LEU A 313 -4.66 -11.33 -17.36
N ARG A 314 -5.14 -11.72 -16.17
CA ARG A 314 -6.58 -11.95 -15.92
C ARG A 314 -7.42 -10.69 -15.97
N ASN A 315 -6.78 -9.53 -15.80
CA ASN A 315 -7.45 -8.23 -15.68
C ASN A 315 -7.36 -7.40 -16.96
N VAL A 316 -6.71 -7.89 -18.02
CA VAL A 316 -6.59 -7.19 -19.31
C VAL A 316 -7.05 -8.10 -20.45
N ALA A 317 -7.79 -7.54 -21.40
CA ALA A 317 -8.28 -8.31 -22.55
C ALA A 317 -7.12 -8.75 -23.45
N MET A 318 -6.18 -7.84 -23.71
CA MET A 318 -4.99 -8.03 -24.55
C MET A 318 -3.81 -7.25 -23.96
N ILE A 319 -2.59 -7.70 -24.23
CA ILE A 319 -1.38 -6.95 -23.92
C ILE A 319 -1.25 -5.80 -24.92
N GLU A 320 -1.36 -4.57 -24.43
CA GLU A 320 -1.09 -3.37 -25.21
C GLU A 320 0.42 -3.20 -25.40
N MET A 321 0.83 -3.18 -26.67
CA MET A 321 2.21 -2.88 -27.02
C MET A 321 2.40 -1.37 -27.13
N PRO A 322 3.57 -0.83 -26.74
CA PRO A 322 3.81 0.62 -26.73
C PRO A 322 3.83 1.27 -28.13
N PHE A 323 3.67 0.48 -29.20
CA PHE A 323 3.69 0.95 -30.58
C PHE A 323 2.24 0.99 -31.14
N LYS A 324 1.77 2.19 -31.53
CA LYS A 324 0.52 2.43 -32.32
C LYS A 324 0.57 1.66 -33.66
N PRO A 325 -0.56 1.38 -34.34
CA PRO A 325 -0.74 0.13 -35.09
C PRO A 325 0.24 0.02 -36.25
N ILE A 326 1.35 -0.66 -35.98
CA ILE A 326 2.15 -1.31 -36.99
C ILE A 326 1.33 -2.55 -37.38
N VAL A 327 1.11 -2.73 -38.69
CA VAL A 327 0.33 -3.83 -39.29
C VAL A 327 0.46 -5.12 -38.46
N TYR A 328 -0.65 -5.85 -38.27
CA TYR A 328 -0.71 -7.05 -37.41
C TYR A 328 0.52 -7.97 -37.54
N ALA A 329 0.98 -8.21 -38.77
CA ALA A 329 2.18 -9.01 -39.05
C ALA A 329 3.44 -8.48 -38.33
N SER A 330 3.72 -7.19 -38.44
CA SER A 330 4.86 -6.53 -37.82
C SER A 330 4.73 -6.46 -36.29
N ARG A 331 3.51 -6.25 -35.76
CA ARG A 331 3.29 -6.32 -34.30
C ARG A 331 3.64 -7.70 -33.75
N ARG A 332 3.23 -8.76 -34.46
CA ARG A 332 3.55 -10.14 -34.10
C ARG A 332 5.06 -10.40 -34.16
N GLU A 333 5.71 -9.95 -35.23
CA GLU A 333 7.15 -10.12 -35.45
C GLU A 333 7.97 -9.45 -34.34
N MET A 334 7.73 -8.16 -34.05
CA MET A 334 8.42 -7.44 -32.97
C MET A 334 8.20 -8.07 -31.60
N PHE A 335 6.98 -8.55 -31.32
CA PHE A 335 6.71 -9.24 -30.06
C PHE A 335 7.48 -10.56 -30.00
N PHE A 336 7.49 -11.33 -31.09
CA PHE A 336 8.16 -12.61 -31.14
C PHE A 336 9.68 -12.46 -31.05
N GLU A 337 10.26 -11.44 -31.66
CA GLU A 337 11.68 -11.12 -31.58
C GLU A 337 12.13 -10.89 -30.14
N ARG A 338 11.37 -10.11 -29.36
CA ARG A 338 11.74 -9.75 -27.98
C ARG A 338 11.26 -10.75 -26.93
N TYR A 339 10.02 -11.23 -27.04
CA TYR A 339 9.33 -12.02 -26.03
C TYR A 339 8.89 -13.41 -26.53
N GLY A 340 9.32 -13.83 -27.73
CA GLY A 340 8.93 -15.12 -28.33
C GLY A 340 9.22 -16.32 -27.43
N ARG A 341 10.25 -16.24 -26.58
CA ARG A 341 10.56 -17.27 -25.57
C ARG A 341 9.42 -17.50 -24.58
N LEU A 342 8.80 -16.42 -24.09
CA LEU A 342 7.65 -16.50 -23.16
C LEU A 342 6.43 -17.17 -23.80
N LEU A 343 6.28 -17.07 -25.13
CA LEU A 343 5.24 -17.77 -25.89
C LEU A 343 5.58 -19.25 -26.09
N MET A 344 6.82 -19.55 -26.48
CA MET A 344 7.29 -20.93 -26.67
C MET A 344 7.19 -21.74 -25.36
N ASP A 345 7.53 -21.11 -24.25
CA ASP A 345 7.52 -21.71 -22.91
C ASP A 345 6.12 -21.67 -22.27
N LYS A 346 5.09 -21.23 -23.01
CA LYS A 346 3.68 -21.15 -22.57
C LYS A 346 3.45 -20.33 -21.29
N ILE A 347 4.30 -19.33 -21.04
CA ILE A 347 4.12 -18.37 -19.94
C ILE A 347 3.04 -17.36 -20.31
N ILE A 348 2.98 -16.97 -21.59
CA ILE A 348 1.95 -16.10 -22.15
C ILE A 348 1.17 -16.87 -23.21
N GLY A 349 -0.15 -16.74 -23.19
CA GLY A 349 -1.01 -17.28 -24.23
C GLY A 349 -0.92 -16.47 -25.51
N LYS A 350 -0.85 -17.13 -26.67
CA LYS A 350 -0.85 -16.46 -27.99
C LYS A 350 -2.09 -15.56 -28.15
N GLU A 351 -3.22 -16.00 -27.59
CA GLU A 351 -4.51 -15.31 -27.55
C GLU A 351 -4.48 -13.97 -26.84
N GLN A 352 -3.54 -13.73 -25.93
CA GLN A 352 -3.43 -12.47 -25.19
C GLN A 352 -2.56 -11.42 -25.91
N VAL A 353 -1.89 -11.81 -27.00
CA VAL A 353 -0.95 -10.95 -27.74
C VAL A 353 -1.43 -10.69 -29.16
N TYR A 354 -1.72 -11.76 -29.91
CA TYR A 354 -2.08 -11.68 -31.34
C TYR A 354 -3.18 -12.67 -31.74
N GLY A 355 -3.56 -13.63 -30.90
CA GLY A 355 -4.72 -14.48 -31.14
C GLY A 355 -6.03 -13.79 -30.76
N VAL A 356 -7.09 -14.59 -30.68
CA VAL A 356 -8.43 -14.13 -30.27
C VAL A 356 -8.67 -14.59 -28.84
N PRO A 357 -8.81 -13.69 -27.86
CA PRO A 357 -9.19 -14.06 -26.50
C PRO A 357 -10.52 -14.80 -26.47
N THR A 358 -10.68 -15.69 -25.50
CA THR A 358 -11.97 -16.36 -25.31
C THR A 358 -13.05 -15.34 -24.95
N LEU A 359 -14.28 -15.55 -25.43
CA LEU A 359 -15.43 -14.70 -25.06
C LEU A 359 -15.59 -14.63 -23.54
N ARG A 360 -15.35 -15.74 -22.84
CA ARG A 360 -15.36 -15.82 -21.37
C ARG A 360 -14.39 -14.80 -20.73
N HIS A 361 -13.15 -14.74 -21.22
CA HIS A 361 -12.15 -13.79 -20.71
C HIS A 361 -12.53 -12.34 -21.02
N LEU A 362 -13.00 -12.06 -22.24
CA LEU A 362 -13.49 -10.73 -22.62
C LEU A 362 -14.64 -10.27 -21.72
N CYS A 363 -15.59 -11.17 -21.43
CA CYS A 363 -16.68 -10.90 -20.50
C CYS A 363 -16.16 -10.62 -19.09
N ARG A 364 -15.20 -11.39 -18.56
CA ARG A 364 -14.60 -11.12 -17.24
C ARG A 364 -13.99 -9.72 -17.20
N CYS A 365 -13.13 -9.38 -18.15
CA CYS A 365 -12.50 -8.06 -18.22
C CYS A 365 -13.56 -6.95 -18.26
N ARG A 366 -14.55 -7.08 -19.15
CA ARG A 366 -15.58 -6.05 -19.30
C ARG A 366 -16.46 -5.89 -18.05
N ILE A 367 -16.87 -6.99 -17.42
CA ILE A 367 -17.65 -6.94 -16.17
C ILE A 367 -16.82 -6.29 -15.07
N ARG A 368 -15.55 -6.70 -14.90
CA ARG A 368 -14.66 -6.11 -13.90
C ARG A 368 -14.42 -4.63 -14.15
N ASP A 369 -14.25 -4.20 -15.40
CA ASP A 369 -14.09 -2.77 -15.72
C ASP A 369 -15.31 -1.94 -15.32
N ILE A 370 -16.52 -2.42 -15.63
CA ILE A 370 -17.76 -1.75 -15.21
C ILE A 370 -17.87 -1.70 -13.68
N LEU A 371 -17.62 -2.82 -12.98
CA LEU A 371 -17.65 -2.84 -11.52
C LEU A 371 -16.60 -1.91 -10.91
N ARG A 372 -15.41 -1.85 -11.51
CA ARG A 372 -14.31 -0.98 -11.11
C ARG A 372 -14.67 0.49 -11.24
N GLU A 373 -15.23 0.88 -12.38
CA GLU A 373 -15.69 2.25 -12.69
C GLU A 373 -16.75 2.74 -11.68
N HIS A 374 -17.51 1.82 -11.09
CA HIS A 374 -18.57 2.13 -10.12
C HIS A 374 -18.21 1.80 -8.66
N ASN A 375 -16.92 1.53 -8.36
CA ASN A 375 -16.43 1.18 -7.01
C ASN A 375 -17.16 -0.03 -6.38
N GLN A 376 -17.51 -1.01 -7.22
CA GLN A 376 -18.23 -2.23 -6.83
C GLN A 376 -17.31 -3.46 -6.74
N LEU A 377 -15.99 -3.31 -6.75
CA LEU A 377 -15.05 -4.44 -6.61
C LEU A 377 -14.47 -4.50 -5.19
N PRO A 378 -14.43 -5.67 -4.53
CA PRO A 378 -15.07 -6.94 -4.91
C PRO A 378 -16.57 -6.99 -4.52
N ASN A 379 -17.03 -6.06 -3.67
CA ASN A 379 -18.30 -6.13 -2.93
C ASN A 379 -19.59 -6.14 -3.77
N GLY A 380 -19.54 -5.87 -5.07
CA GLY A 380 -20.70 -5.92 -5.96
C GLY A 380 -20.76 -7.20 -6.80
N ILE A 381 -19.74 -8.06 -6.76
CA ILE A 381 -19.72 -9.31 -7.53
C ILE A 381 -20.78 -10.28 -7.00
N ASP A 382 -20.97 -10.34 -5.68
CA ASP A 382 -21.97 -11.18 -5.01
C ASP A 382 -23.41 -10.77 -5.36
N THR A 383 -23.65 -9.50 -5.68
CA THR A 383 -24.94 -8.97 -6.13
C THR A 383 -25.31 -9.40 -7.56
N LEU A 384 -24.33 -9.85 -8.35
CA LEU A 384 -24.57 -10.37 -9.69
C LEU A 384 -25.32 -11.69 -9.61
N ARG A 385 -26.44 -11.82 -10.33
CA ARG A 385 -27.24 -13.04 -10.42
C ARG A 385 -26.56 -14.10 -11.31
N LEU A 386 -25.39 -14.54 -10.89
CA LEU A 386 -24.54 -15.51 -11.57
C LEU A 386 -24.25 -16.70 -10.63
N PRO A 387 -24.03 -17.91 -11.18
CA PRO A 387 -23.49 -19.02 -10.41
C PRO A 387 -22.23 -18.64 -9.61
N LYS A 388 -22.10 -19.13 -8.37
CA LYS A 388 -20.96 -18.85 -7.47
C LYS A 388 -19.59 -19.09 -8.11
N ARG A 389 -19.50 -20.06 -9.03
CA ARG A 389 -18.26 -20.37 -9.76
C ARG A 389 -17.88 -19.25 -10.74
N LEU A 390 -18.85 -18.65 -11.44
CA LEU A 390 -18.63 -17.49 -12.30
C LEU A 390 -18.32 -16.23 -11.48
N GLN A 391 -18.95 -16.07 -10.30
CA GLN A 391 -18.61 -14.99 -9.37
C GLN A 391 -17.14 -15.10 -8.93
N ARG A 392 -16.68 -16.28 -8.49
CA ARG A 392 -15.26 -16.54 -8.14
C ARG A 392 -14.29 -16.30 -9.31
N TYR A 393 -14.71 -16.64 -10.52
CA TYR A 393 -13.93 -16.35 -11.73
C TYR A 393 -13.78 -14.85 -12.01
N ILE A 394 -14.86 -14.09 -11.84
CA ILE A 394 -14.86 -12.62 -11.97
C ILE A 394 -14.03 -11.99 -10.84
N ASP A 395 -14.08 -12.57 -9.64
CA ASP A 395 -13.34 -12.14 -8.46
C ASP A 395 -11.85 -12.57 -8.45
N LEU A 396 -11.38 -13.24 -9.51
CA LEU A 396 -9.99 -13.71 -9.66
C LEU A 396 -9.55 -14.81 -8.67
N THR A 397 -10.44 -15.31 -7.84
CA THR A 397 -10.15 -16.36 -6.85
C THR A 397 -10.12 -17.76 -7.49
N GLU A 398 -10.83 -17.95 -8.59
CA GLU A 398 -10.85 -19.22 -9.35
C GLU A 398 -10.54 -18.98 -10.83
N GLU A 399 -9.84 -19.91 -11.47
CA GLU A 399 -9.75 -19.98 -12.92
C GLU A 399 -10.72 -21.03 -13.45
N LEU A 400 -11.38 -20.73 -14.56
CA LEU A 400 -12.25 -21.68 -15.22
C LEU A 400 -11.50 -22.29 -16.39
N GLU A 401 -11.10 -23.53 -16.24
CA GLU A 401 -10.52 -24.30 -17.33
C GLU A 401 -11.50 -24.40 -18.52
N GLY A 402 -10.91 -24.50 -19.72
CA GLY A 402 -11.66 -24.81 -20.93
C GLY A 402 -12.06 -26.29 -20.97
N PRO A 403 -13.06 -26.66 -21.79
CA PRO A 403 -13.48 -28.07 -21.94
C PRO A 403 -12.34 -28.99 -22.41
N GLU A 404 -11.31 -28.45 -23.07
CA GLU A 404 -10.15 -29.19 -23.56
C GLU A 404 -9.21 -29.69 -22.44
N LEU A 405 -9.14 -28.98 -21.30
CA LEU A 405 -8.33 -29.38 -20.14
C LEU A 405 -9.11 -30.33 -19.21
N GLN A 406 -10.44 -30.20 -19.14
CA GLN A 406 -11.27 -31.15 -18.39
C GLN A 406 -11.19 -32.56 -18.97
N HIS A 407 -11.17 -32.70 -20.30
CA HIS A 407 -10.94 -34.00 -20.96
C HIS A 407 -9.54 -34.56 -20.72
N GLN A 408 -8.51 -33.70 -20.60
CA GLN A 408 -7.15 -34.15 -20.29
C GLN A 408 -6.98 -34.52 -18.81
N GLN A 409 -7.65 -33.84 -17.88
CA GLN A 409 -7.65 -34.19 -16.45
C GLN A 409 -8.45 -35.47 -16.18
N GLU A 410 -9.58 -35.69 -16.87
CA GLU A 410 -10.34 -36.95 -16.79
C GLU A 410 -9.55 -38.13 -17.38
N GLN A 411 -8.79 -37.91 -18.45
CA GLN A 411 -7.90 -38.93 -19.03
C GLN A 411 -6.64 -39.17 -18.19
N GLN A 412 -6.06 -38.13 -17.57
CA GLN A 412 -4.91 -38.26 -16.65
C GLN A 412 -5.28 -38.91 -15.32
N HIS A 413 -6.52 -38.75 -14.84
CA HIS A 413 -6.98 -39.47 -13.65
C HIS A 413 -7.04 -41.00 -13.83
N HIS A 414 -7.01 -41.50 -15.07
CA HIS A 414 -6.93 -42.93 -15.38
C HIS A 414 -5.49 -43.46 -15.63
N GLN A 415 -4.45 -42.61 -15.65
CA GLN A 415 -3.05 -43.03 -15.80
C GLN A 415 -2.15 -42.31 -14.76
N GLN A 416 -1.79 -43.08 -13.73
CA GLN A 416 -0.94 -42.81 -12.56
C GLN A 416 0.03 -41.60 -12.54
N GLN A 417 -0.06 -40.88 -11.41
CA GLN A 417 1.03 -40.44 -10.49
C GLN A 417 2.42 -40.13 -11.09
N GLN A 418 2.70 -38.84 -11.38
CA GLN A 418 3.98 -38.13 -11.13
C GLN A 418 3.80 -36.59 -11.35
N PRO A 419 4.72 -35.71 -10.89
CA PRO A 419 4.35 -34.56 -10.05
C PRO A 419 3.84 -33.32 -10.81
N GLN A 420 2.64 -32.88 -10.45
CA GLN A 420 2.10 -31.54 -10.74
C GLN A 420 2.77 -30.49 -9.84
N SER A 421 3.55 -29.58 -10.41
CA SER A 421 4.33 -28.57 -9.65
C SER A 421 3.92 -27.10 -9.87
N LEU A 422 2.84 -26.78 -10.58
CA LEU A 422 2.43 -25.37 -10.79
C LEU A 422 1.02 -24.99 -10.31
N GLU A 423 0.10 -25.95 -10.15
CA GLU A 423 -1.31 -25.67 -9.80
C GLU A 423 -1.56 -25.62 -8.28
N LYS A 424 -0.81 -26.41 -7.50
CA LYS A 424 -0.97 -26.49 -6.03
C LYS A 424 -0.77 -25.16 -5.31
N PRO A 425 0.19 -24.28 -5.67
CA PRO A 425 0.40 -23.04 -4.91
C PRO A 425 -0.67 -21.98 -5.22
N MET A 426 -1.25 -21.97 -6.42
CA MET A 426 -2.34 -21.04 -6.77
C MET A 426 -3.62 -21.40 -6.01
N GLN A 427 -3.91 -22.70 -5.85
CA GLN A 427 -4.97 -23.16 -4.96
C GLN A 427 -4.69 -22.84 -3.49
N ARG A 428 -3.43 -22.95 -3.03
CA ARG A 428 -3.02 -22.51 -1.69
C ARG A 428 -3.22 -21.01 -1.46
N LEU A 429 -2.86 -20.18 -2.45
CA LEU A 429 -3.09 -18.74 -2.44
C LEU A 429 -4.60 -18.43 -2.37
N THR A 430 -5.42 -19.07 -3.22
CA THR A 430 -6.88 -18.94 -3.18
C THR A 430 -7.45 -19.32 -1.81
N ASN A 431 -6.98 -20.42 -1.21
CA ASN A 431 -7.43 -20.89 0.10
C ASN A 431 -6.99 -19.97 1.24
N ALA A 432 -5.76 -19.42 1.18
CA ALA A 432 -5.29 -18.42 2.14
C ALA A 432 -6.13 -17.13 2.07
N MET A 433 -6.56 -16.73 0.87
CA MET A 433 -7.39 -15.55 0.67
C MET A 433 -8.84 -15.71 1.15
N GLN A 434 -9.44 -16.90 1.01
CA GLN A 434 -10.77 -17.18 1.58
C GLN A 434 -10.77 -17.07 3.11
N ARG A 435 -9.66 -17.40 3.78
CA ARG A 435 -9.52 -17.27 5.24
C ARG A 435 -9.43 -15.80 5.70
N LEU A 436 -8.97 -14.88 4.84
CA LEU A 436 -8.92 -13.45 5.17
C LEU A 436 -10.31 -12.79 5.15
N GLU A 437 -11.26 -13.32 4.35
CA GLU A 437 -12.63 -12.80 4.27
C GLU A 437 -13.49 -13.17 5.49
N THR A 438 -13.19 -14.29 6.14
CA THR A 438 -13.96 -14.79 7.30
C THR A 438 -13.62 -14.13 8.64
N ILE A 439 -12.64 -13.22 8.70
CA ILE A 439 -12.23 -12.57 9.97
C ILE A 439 -13.10 -11.33 10.29
N SER A 440 -14.04 -10.95 9.42
CA SER A 440 -14.99 -9.84 9.67
C SER A 440 -16.35 -10.36 10.17
N GLY A 441 -16.40 -11.07 11.29
CA GLY A 441 -17.67 -11.35 11.97
C GLY A 441 -17.64 -12.52 12.95
N GLY A 442 -17.72 -12.22 14.25
CA GLY A 442 -17.99 -13.20 15.31
C GLY A 442 -16.95 -13.14 16.42
N GLY A 443 -17.35 -12.56 17.55
CA GLY A 443 -16.57 -12.61 18.79
C GLY A 443 -16.80 -13.90 19.59
N SER A 444 -15.93 -14.06 20.58
CA SER A 444 -15.95 -15.01 21.70
C SER A 444 -15.99 -16.49 21.36
N GLU A 445 -14.83 -17.12 21.38
CA GLU A 445 -14.62 -18.36 22.13
C GLU A 445 -13.17 -18.41 22.61
N SER A 446 -13.03 -18.68 23.90
CA SER A 446 -11.80 -18.78 24.65
C SER A 446 -11.13 -20.12 24.38
N GLU A 447 -9.96 -20.12 23.76
CA GLU A 447 -9.03 -21.24 23.85
C GLU A 447 -7.66 -20.72 24.26
N SER A 448 -7.28 -21.13 25.47
CA SER A 448 -5.98 -20.96 26.07
C SER A 448 -5.02 -21.95 25.44
N GLU A 449 -4.09 -21.48 24.62
CA GLU A 449 -2.89 -22.24 24.26
C GLU A 449 -1.68 -21.36 24.51
N SER A 450 -1.01 -21.66 25.63
CA SER A 450 0.35 -21.25 25.95
C SER A 450 1.29 -22.25 25.28
N GLU A 451 2.04 -21.85 24.26
CA GLU A 451 3.15 -22.65 23.73
C GLU A 451 4.36 -21.74 23.40
N ASP A 452 5.34 -21.86 24.30
CA ASP A 452 6.79 -21.79 24.14
C ASP A 452 7.41 -21.09 22.92
N GLU A 453 7.99 -19.91 23.19
CA GLU A 453 8.88 -19.16 22.28
C GLU A 453 10.37 -19.58 22.45
N SER A 454 10.75 -20.83 22.17
CA SER A 454 12.17 -21.21 22.31
C SER A 454 12.82 -22.03 21.19
N GLU A 455 12.13 -22.48 20.14
CA GLU A 455 12.78 -23.36 19.13
C GLU A 455 12.81 -22.86 17.67
N ASN A 456 12.29 -21.68 17.34
CA ASN A 456 12.33 -21.17 15.94
C ASN A 456 13.45 -20.14 15.66
N HIS A 457 14.47 -20.05 16.50
CA HIS A 457 15.49 -19.00 16.35
C HIS A 457 16.66 -19.33 15.40
N VAL A 458 16.72 -20.50 14.75
CA VAL A 458 17.97 -20.99 14.12
C VAL A 458 17.93 -21.18 12.59
N GLN A 459 16.89 -20.79 11.86
CA GLN A 459 16.88 -20.96 10.38
C GLN A 459 16.52 -19.73 9.53
N LEU A 460 16.69 -18.51 10.06
CA LEU A 460 16.45 -17.28 9.27
C LEU A 460 17.52 -16.19 9.49
N LEU A 461 18.75 -16.59 9.79
CA LEU A 461 19.90 -15.68 9.81
C LEU A 461 21.11 -16.31 9.10
N GLU A 462 21.17 -16.11 7.78
CA GLU A 462 22.43 -15.90 7.06
C GLU A 462 22.17 -14.73 6.09
N ALA A 463 22.97 -13.67 6.03
CA ALA A 463 23.97 -13.14 6.95
C ALA A 463 24.13 -11.66 6.58
N VAL A 464 23.95 -10.73 7.54
CA VAL A 464 24.67 -9.46 7.46
C VAL A 464 26.08 -9.81 7.91
N THR A 465 27.03 -9.69 6.99
CA THR A 465 28.43 -10.06 7.23
C THR A 465 28.99 -9.25 8.40
N ASP A 466 29.95 -9.80 9.13
CA ASP A 466 30.54 -9.08 10.28
C ASP A 466 31.28 -7.80 9.82
N ALA A 467 31.69 -7.74 8.56
CA ALA A 467 32.18 -6.53 7.90
C ALA A 467 31.12 -5.42 7.76
N GLU A 468 29.87 -5.77 7.48
CA GLU A 468 28.75 -4.82 7.40
C GLU A 468 28.33 -4.34 8.80
N LYS A 469 28.38 -5.21 9.82
CA LYS A 469 28.15 -4.80 11.22
C LYS A 469 29.24 -3.85 11.72
N ALA A 470 30.51 -4.10 11.37
CA ALA A 470 31.63 -3.25 11.74
C ALA A 470 31.57 -1.88 11.04
N ALA A 471 31.19 -1.83 9.75
CA ALA A 471 30.98 -0.59 9.01
C ALA A 471 29.84 0.26 9.60
N VAL A 472 28.76 -0.38 10.05
CA VAL A 472 27.64 0.28 10.73
C VAL A 472 28.05 0.80 12.11
N ALA A 473 28.85 0.05 12.88
CA ALA A 473 29.33 0.48 14.19
C ALA A 473 30.23 1.74 14.08
N ALA A 474 31.15 1.78 13.11
CA ALA A 474 31.99 2.94 12.85
C ALA A 474 31.17 4.18 12.40
N PHE A 475 30.06 3.95 11.69
CA PHE A 475 29.15 5.01 11.27
C PHE A 475 28.32 5.60 12.43
N VAL A 476 28.02 4.79 13.44
CA VAL A 476 27.25 5.21 14.63
C VAL A 476 28.11 6.01 15.62
N GLU A 477 29.41 5.75 15.70
CA GLU A 477 30.32 6.54 16.56
C GLU A 477 30.55 7.97 16.07
N THR A 478 30.40 8.22 14.76
CA THR A 478 30.50 9.57 14.18
C THR A 478 29.14 10.29 14.27
N GLY A 479 28.73 10.56 15.51
CA GLY A 479 27.36 10.88 15.94
C GLY A 479 26.70 12.17 15.45
N ASN A 480 26.75 12.51 14.15
CA ASN A 480 25.97 13.61 13.58
C ASN A 480 25.38 13.36 12.17
N GLY A 481 25.39 12.13 11.66
CA GLY A 481 24.63 11.76 10.45
C GLY A 481 25.02 12.48 9.15
N THR A 482 26.05 13.32 9.17
CA THR A 482 26.68 13.91 7.99
C THR A 482 27.82 13.01 7.54
N ILE A 483 27.74 12.52 6.30
CA ILE A 483 28.77 11.67 5.70
C ILE A 483 30.03 12.52 5.46
N THR A 484 30.99 12.47 6.39
CA THR A 484 32.31 13.09 6.20
C THR A 484 33.25 12.12 5.47
N GLU A 485 34.28 12.65 4.79
CA GLU A 485 35.28 11.81 4.14
C GLU A 485 36.10 10.99 5.14
N GLU A 486 36.25 11.47 6.39
CA GLU A 486 36.88 10.68 7.45
C GLU A 486 36.02 9.46 7.84
N ALA A 487 34.69 9.59 7.89
CA ALA A 487 33.79 8.48 8.20
C ALA A 487 33.79 7.40 7.11
N LYS A 488 33.93 7.82 5.83
CA LYS A 488 34.09 6.87 4.71
C LYS A 488 35.41 6.12 4.78
N GLN A 489 36.51 6.81 5.08
CA GLN A 489 37.83 6.18 5.20
C GLN A 489 37.89 5.22 6.40
N ALA A 490 37.26 5.55 7.52
CA ALA A 490 37.14 4.67 8.67
C ALA A 490 36.32 3.41 8.38
N ALA A 491 35.20 3.55 7.64
CA ALA A 491 34.39 2.41 7.21
C ALA A 491 35.14 1.49 6.25
N ILE A 492 35.92 2.04 5.31
CA ILE A 492 36.75 1.27 4.38
C ILE A 492 37.86 0.53 5.14
N ALA A 493 38.53 1.18 6.10
CA ALA A 493 39.58 0.54 6.90
C ALA A 493 39.02 -0.61 7.78
N ALA A 494 37.85 -0.41 8.39
CA ALA A 494 37.17 -1.46 9.18
C ALA A 494 36.73 -2.65 8.31
N TYR A 495 36.26 -2.38 7.08
CA TYR A 495 35.89 -3.41 6.11
C TYR A 495 37.10 -4.24 5.65
N MET A 496 38.26 -3.61 5.46
CA MET A 496 39.50 -4.31 5.09
C MET A 496 40.01 -5.21 6.22
N LEU A 497 39.99 -4.72 7.47
CA LEU A 497 40.39 -5.50 8.66
C LEU A 497 39.48 -6.71 8.93
N ALA A 498 38.18 -6.57 8.69
CA ALA A 498 37.21 -7.65 8.84
C ALA A 498 37.37 -8.75 7.77
N ASN A 499 37.93 -8.42 6.59
CA ASN A 499 38.19 -9.39 5.53
C ASN A 499 39.56 -10.06 5.63
N GLU A 500 40.54 -9.43 6.30
CA GLU A 500 41.82 -10.07 6.60
C GLU A 500 41.69 -11.16 7.67
N THR A 501 40.75 -11.01 8.61
CA THR A 501 40.49 -11.98 9.70
C THR A 501 39.74 -13.25 9.25
N SER A 502 39.14 -13.26 8.06
CA SER A 502 38.42 -14.41 7.51
C SER A 502 39.27 -15.39 6.68
N ASN A 503 40.57 -15.13 6.50
CA ASN A 503 41.46 -15.93 5.63
C ASN A 503 42.44 -16.87 6.36
N ASP A 504 42.42 -16.95 7.70
CA ASP A 504 43.41 -17.74 8.45
C ASP A 504 42.97 -19.18 8.82
N ASP A 505 41.76 -19.63 8.47
CA ASP A 505 41.31 -21.02 8.71
C ASP A 505 41.47 -21.92 7.47
N TYR A 506 42.72 -22.18 7.08
CA TYR A 506 43.05 -23.35 6.25
C TYR A 506 44.32 -24.03 6.78
N ASN A 507 44.13 -25.00 7.69
CA ASN A 507 45.20 -25.89 8.14
C ASN A 507 45.07 -27.26 7.43
N PRO A 508 45.97 -27.64 6.52
CA PRO A 508 45.90 -28.91 5.81
C PRO A 508 46.78 -29.94 6.53
N GLN A 509 46.20 -30.85 7.32
CA GLN A 509 46.91 -32.05 7.74
C GLN A 509 46.00 -33.21 8.18
N GLU A 510 46.34 -34.39 7.65
CA GLU A 510 46.05 -35.74 8.16
C GLU A 510 44.67 -36.37 7.89
N HIS A 511 44.57 -37.09 6.77
CA HIS A 511 44.28 -38.53 6.84
C HIS A 511 44.99 -39.26 5.69
N SER A 512 46.13 -39.84 6.04
CA SER A 512 46.76 -40.94 5.35
C SER A 512 45.89 -42.20 5.51
N ASN A 513 45.58 -42.88 4.41
CA ASN A 513 45.67 -44.33 4.41
C ASN A 513 46.05 -44.84 3.00
N PRO A 514 47.01 -45.77 2.91
CA PRO A 514 47.53 -46.28 1.66
C PRO A 514 46.67 -47.45 1.18
N PHE A 515 46.52 -47.62 -0.14
CA PHE A 515 46.72 -48.92 -0.78
C PHE A 515 46.79 -48.74 -2.30
N GLU A 516 47.86 -49.31 -2.84
CA GLU A 516 48.29 -49.38 -4.22
C GLU A 516 47.26 -50.07 -5.13
N LEU A 517 47.25 -49.72 -6.42
CA LEU A 517 47.70 -50.64 -7.49
C LEU A 517 47.60 -49.99 -8.88
N SER A 518 48.75 -50.04 -9.58
CA SER A 518 49.02 -49.86 -11.03
C SER A 518 48.86 -48.49 -11.68
#